data_AF-A0A6J6MW58-F1
#
_entry.id   AF-A0A6J6MW58-F1
#
_cell.length_a   1.000
_cell.length_b   1.000
_cell.length_c   1.000
_cell.angle_alpha   90.00
_cell.angle_beta   90.00
_cell.angle_gamma   90.00
#
_symmetry.space_group_name_H-M   'P 1'
#
loop_
_entity.id
_entity.type
_entity.pdbx_description
1 polymer ?
#
loop_
_entity_poly.entity_id
_entity_poly.type
_entity_poly.pdbx_seq_one_letter_code
_entity_poly.pdbx_strand_id
1 'polypeptide(L)'
;MPSKEELVAHFSSRLAFETDASDVHSDMDEGKKFVLVDVRGQSSWDQGRVKGAIHMHHSEIAERAPKEIPLDMPVVVYCWGPGCNGAHRGALNFALLGYQVKEMIGGFEYWAREGYPVVTDAGPVLREKDPLTVPVNSPTCDC
;
A
#
# COMPACT_ATOMS: atom_id res chain seq x y z
N MET A 1 -25.10 20.06 8.80
CA MET A 1 -23.96 19.23 9.20
C MET A 1 -24.41 17.79 9.16
N PRO A 2 -23.57 16.83 8.72
CA PRO A 2 -23.94 15.43 8.66
C PRO A 2 -24.33 14.87 10.03
N SER A 3 -25.23 13.90 10.08
CA SER A 3 -25.61 13.19 11.30
C SER A 3 -24.46 12.30 11.80
N LYS A 4 -24.57 11.82 13.04
CA LYS A 4 -23.64 10.84 13.59
C LYS A 4 -23.56 9.60 12.70
N GLU A 5 -24.70 9.11 12.23
CA GLU A 5 -24.83 7.92 11.39
C GLU A 5 -24.15 8.13 10.03
N GLU A 6 -24.34 9.30 9.41
CA GLU A 6 -23.68 9.65 8.16
C GLU A 6 -22.16 9.73 8.31
N LEU A 7 -21.67 10.32 9.42
CA LEU A 7 -20.25 10.39 9.73
C LEU A 7 -19.65 8.99 9.95
N VAL A 8 -20.32 8.15 10.73
CA VAL A 8 -19.87 6.77 10.98
C VAL A 8 -19.85 5.97 9.68
N ALA A 9 -20.90 6.04 8.86
CA ALA A 9 -20.96 5.35 7.58
C ALA A 9 -19.83 5.81 6.63
N HIS A 10 -19.56 7.12 6.59
CA HIS A 10 -18.49 7.66 5.76
C HIS A 10 -17.11 7.15 6.20
N PHE A 11 -16.72 7.34 7.47
CA PHE A 11 -15.38 6.99 7.91
C PHE A 11 -15.14 5.48 8.01
N SER A 12 -16.15 4.69 8.39
CA SER A 12 -16.04 3.22 8.37
C SER A 12 -15.87 2.68 6.96
N SER A 13 -16.61 3.23 5.98
CA SER A 13 -16.44 2.91 4.57
C SER A 13 -15.00 3.19 4.11
N ARG A 14 -14.47 4.39 4.39
CA ARG A 14 -13.08 4.72 4.05
C ARG A 14 -12.07 3.74 4.62
N LEU A 15 -12.16 3.43 5.92
CA LEU A 15 -11.26 2.46 6.57
C LEU A 15 -11.40 1.01 6.04
N ALA A 16 -12.53 0.69 5.40
CA ALA A 16 -12.72 -0.60 4.75
C ALA A 16 -12.05 -0.68 3.36
N PHE A 17 -11.87 0.45 2.67
CA PHE A 17 -11.28 0.51 1.32
C PHE A 17 -9.82 1.02 1.27
N GLU A 18 -9.36 1.63 2.36
CA GLU A 18 -8.04 2.24 2.48
C GLU A 18 -7.28 1.63 3.68
N THR A 19 -5.96 1.70 3.63
CA THR A 19 -5.04 1.39 4.75
C THR A 19 -3.82 2.32 4.62
N ASP A 20 -3.19 2.72 5.70
CA ASP A 20 -1.96 3.53 5.61
C ASP A 20 -0.69 2.66 5.62
N ALA A 21 0.48 3.30 5.50
CA ALA A 21 1.75 2.57 5.49
C ALA A 21 2.07 1.92 6.85
N SER A 22 1.60 2.51 7.95
CA SER A 22 1.82 2.02 9.32
C SER A 22 1.05 0.72 9.57
N ASP A 23 -0.24 0.69 9.23
CA ASP A 23 -1.08 -0.51 9.29
C ASP A 23 -0.47 -1.65 8.46
N VAL A 24 -0.04 -1.35 7.23
CA VAL A 24 0.59 -2.35 6.34
C VAL A 24 1.89 -2.87 6.93
N HIS A 25 2.74 -1.99 7.49
CA HIS A 25 3.98 -2.41 8.13
C HIS A 25 3.70 -3.28 9.36
N SER A 26 2.75 -2.89 10.21
CA SER A 26 2.33 -3.66 11.39
C SER A 26 1.79 -5.03 10.98
N ASP A 27 0.91 -5.09 9.98
CA ASP A 27 0.35 -6.33 9.44
C ASP A 27 1.44 -7.27 8.90
N MET A 28 2.49 -6.72 8.28
CA MET A 28 3.65 -7.49 7.83
C MET A 28 4.48 -8.04 9.00
N ASP A 29 4.74 -7.22 10.02
CA ASP A 29 5.49 -7.63 11.22
C ASP A 29 4.74 -8.70 12.03
N GLU A 30 3.41 -8.59 12.10
CA GLU A 30 2.51 -9.58 12.72
C GLU A 30 2.32 -10.84 11.85
N GLY A 31 2.81 -10.83 10.60
CA GLY A 31 2.70 -11.96 9.68
C GLY A 31 1.28 -12.22 9.18
N LYS A 32 0.44 -11.18 9.10
CA LYS A 32 -0.89 -11.30 8.49
C LYS A 32 -0.78 -11.66 7.02
N LYS A 33 -1.77 -12.40 6.51
CA LYS A 33 -1.79 -12.91 5.14
C LYS A 33 -2.48 -11.92 4.21
N PHE A 34 -1.70 -11.31 3.33
CA PHE A 34 -2.17 -10.50 2.21
C PHE A 34 -1.08 -10.41 1.15
N VAL A 35 -1.41 -9.92 -0.05
CA VAL A 35 -0.43 -9.60 -1.09
C VAL A 35 -0.30 -8.08 -1.20
N LEU A 36 0.91 -7.57 -0.97
CA LEU A 36 1.24 -6.18 -1.26
C LEU A 36 1.70 -6.04 -2.71
N VAL A 37 1.07 -5.15 -3.47
CA VAL A 37 1.28 -5.01 -4.92
C VAL A 37 1.74 -3.60 -5.25
N ASP A 38 2.92 -3.50 -5.84
CA ASP A 38 3.42 -2.29 -6.45
C ASP A 38 2.86 -2.14 -7.86
N VAL A 39 2.01 -1.13 -8.06
CA VAL A 39 1.37 -0.89 -9.36
C VAL A 39 2.07 0.16 -10.22
N ARG A 40 3.27 0.61 -9.81
CA ARG A 40 4.08 1.57 -10.55
C ARG A 40 4.78 0.90 -11.75
N GLY A 41 5.38 1.71 -12.62
CA GLY A 41 6.13 1.21 -13.77
C GLY A 41 7.46 0.54 -13.38
N GLN A 42 8.04 -0.23 -14.29
CA GLN A 42 9.29 -0.99 -14.07
C GLN A 42 10.43 -0.12 -13.52
N SER A 43 10.67 1.06 -14.09
CA SER A 43 11.73 1.96 -13.62
C SER A 43 11.54 2.40 -12.17
N SER A 44 10.29 2.55 -11.72
CA SER A 44 9.96 2.89 -10.33
C SER A 44 10.18 1.71 -9.39
N TRP A 45 9.84 0.50 -9.84
CA TRP A 45 10.13 -0.74 -9.13
C TRP A 45 11.64 -0.96 -8.96
N ASP A 46 12.41 -0.73 -10.02
CA ASP A 46 13.88 -0.91 -10.01
C ASP A 46 14.55 0.15 -9.12
N GLN A 47 14.03 1.38 -9.10
CA GLN A 47 14.51 2.46 -8.23
C GLN A 47 14.36 2.13 -6.73
N GLY A 48 13.33 1.34 -6.37
CA GLY A 48 13.15 0.86 -5.02
C GLY A 48 11.68 0.63 -4.71
N ARG A 49 11.41 -0.37 -3.88
CA ARG A 49 10.07 -0.89 -3.56
C ARG A 49 9.96 -1.32 -2.11
N VAL A 50 8.73 -1.49 -1.65
CA VAL A 50 8.46 -2.07 -0.34
C VAL A 50 9.00 -3.51 -0.30
N LYS A 51 9.74 -3.85 0.76
CA LYS A 51 10.24 -5.22 0.94
C LYS A 51 9.07 -6.20 1.02
N GLY A 52 9.06 -7.25 0.20
CA GLY A 52 7.99 -8.27 0.22
C GLY A 52 6.79 -7.96 -0.68
N ALA A 53 6.73 -6.79 -1.31
CA ALA A 53 5.77 -6.53 -2.37
C ALA A 53 6.07 -7.37 -3.63
N ILE A 54 5.06 -7.55 -4.48
CA ILE A 54 5.21 -8.03 -5.86
C ILE A 54 5.00 -6.87 -6.84
N HIS A 55 5.54 -7.00 -8.05
CA HIS A 55 5.38 -6.01 -9.11
C HIS A 55 4.30 -6.42 -10.11
N MET A 56 3.30 -5.58 -10.26
CA MET A 56 2.24 -5.74 -11.25
C MET A 56 1.69 -4.38 -11.63
N HIS A 57 2.14 -3.84 -12.77
CA HIS A 57 1.67 -2.53 -13.20
C HIS A 57 0.14 -2.54 -13.34
N HIS A 58 -0.53 -1.42 -13.02
CA HIS A 58 -1.99 -1.41 -12.93
C HIS A 58 -2.70 -1.91 -14.20
N SER A 59 -2.10 -1.74 -15.38
CA SER A 59 -2.66 -2.21 -16.67
C SER A 59 -2.58 -3.72 -16.88
N GLU A 60 -1.72 -4.42 -16.13
CA GLU A 60 -1.46 -5.85 -16.28
C GLU A 60 -2.35 -6.70 -15.35
N ILE A 61 -2.96 -6.07 -14.33
CA ILE A 61 -3.73 -6.74 -13.27
C ILE A 61 -4.81 -7.66 -13.86
N ALA A 62 -5.57 -7.19 -14.85
CA ALA A 62 -6.63 -7.95 -15.48
C ALA A 62 -6.17 -9.31 -16.04
N GLU A 63 -4.93 -9.38 -16.52
CA GLU A 63 -4.35 -10.60 -17.10
C GLU A 63 -3.56 -11.42 -16.08
N ARG A 64 -2.76 -10.76 -15.25
CA ARG A 64 -1.78 -11.42 -14.37
C ARG A 64 -2.37 -11.87 -13.03
N ALA A 65 -3.21 -11.04 -12.40
CA ALA A 65 -3.71 -11.33 -11.05
C ALA A 65 -4.38 -12.72 -10.94
N PRO A 66 -5.31 -13.13 -11.84
CA PRO A 66 -5.95 -14.45 -11.75
C PRO A 66 -4.99 -15.64 -11.88
N LYS A 67 -3.77 -15.43 -12.39
CA LYS A 67 -2.75 -16.47 -12.57
C LYS A 67 -1.76 -16.51 -11.41
N GLU A 68 -1.56 -15.39 -10.71
CA GLU A 68 -0.48 -15.20 -9.74
C GLU A 68 -0.97 -15.08 -8.30
N ILE A 69 -2.21 -14.66 -8.07
CA ILE A 69 -2.76 -14.37 -6.75
C ILE A 69 -4.04 -15.21 -6.54
N PRO A 70 -4.14 -15.98 -5.44
CA PRO A 70 -5.39 -16.65 -5.08
C PRO A 70 -6.51 -15.63 -4.80
N LEU A 71 -7.71 -15.89 -5.31
CA LEU A 71 -8.85 -14.96 -5.22
C LEU A 71 -9.28 -14.66 -3.77
N ASP A 72 -9.04 -15.60 -2.85
CA ASP A 72 -9.34 -15.48 -1.43
C ASP A 72 -8.27 -14.72 -0.63
N MET A 73 -7.15 -14.36 -1.26
CA MET A 73 -6.09 -13.59 -0.61
C MET A 73 -6.42 -12.08 -0.66
N PRO A 74 -6.43 -11.38 0.50
CA PRO A 74 -6.55 -9.93 0.51
C PRO A 74 -5.39 -9.26 -0.23
N VAL A 75 -5.68 -8.17 -0.94
CA VAL A 75 -4.68 -7.42 -1.72
C VAL A 75 -4.57 -6.01 -1.16
N VAL A 76 -3.35 -5.50 -1.05
CA VAL A 76 -3.08 -4.09 -0.80
C VAL A 76 -2.28 -3.56 -1.99
N VAL A 77 -2.74 -2.49 -2.62
CA VAL A 77 -2.05 -1.85 -3.76
C VAL A 77 -1.44 -0.52 -3.36
N TYR A 78 -0.29 -0.18 -3.92
CA TYR A 78 0.31 1.14 -3.74
C TYR A 78 0.91 1.72 -5.03
N CYS A 79 0.92 3.05 -5.12
CA CYS A 79 1.63 3.82 -6.14
C CYS A 79 2.70 4.72 -5.47
N TRP A 80 3.12 5.79 -6.14
CA TRP A 80 4.13 6.73 -5.65
C TRP A 80 3.71 7.43 -4.37
N GLY A 81 2.51 7.99 -4.31
CA GLY A 81 2.05 8.75 -3.15
C GLY A 81 0.74 9.47 -3.44
N PRO A 82 0.36 10.47 -2.61
CA PRO A 82 -0.95 11.15 -2.71
C PRO A 82 -1.24 11.81 -4.06
N GLY A 83 -0.21 12.15 -4.84
CA GLY A 83 -0.35 12.71 -6.19
C GLY A 83 -0.54 11.68 -7.31
N CYS A 84 -0.65 10.38 -7.01
CA CYS A 84 -0.76 9.32 -8.01
C CYS A 84 -2.11 8.57 -7.94
N ASN A 85 -2.84 8.55 -9.07
CA ASN A 85 -4.08 7.75 -9.21
C ASN A 85 -3.84 6.26 -9.57
N GLY A 86 -2.58 5.82 -9.61
CA GLY A 86 -2.20 4.47 -10.02
C GLY A 86 -2.74 3.41 -9.06
N ALA A 87 -2.67 3.66 -7.75
CA ALA A 87 -3.17 2.74 -6.74
C ALA A 87 -4.70 2.62 -6.81
N HIS A 88 -5.41 3.75 -6.92
CA HIS A 88 -6.85 3.76 -7.18
C HIS A 88 -7.26 2.93 -8.43
N ARG A 89 -6.55 3.09 -9.55
CA ARG A 89 -6.78 2.28 -10.76
C ARG A 89 -6.48 0.80 -10.53
N GLY A 90 -5.42 0.50 -9.78
CA GLY A 90 -5.05 -0.86 -9.41
C GLY A 90 -6.13 -1.53 -8.56
N ALA A 91 -6.59 -0.84 -7.52
CA ALA A 91 -7.66 -1.30 -6.63
C ALA A 91 -8.95 -1.55 -7.42
N LEU A 92 -9.33 -0.65 -8.33
CA LEU A 92 -10.48 -0.86 -9.20
C LEU A 92 -10.33 -2.14 -10.05
N ASN A 93 -9.15 -2.37 -10.65
CA ASN A 93 -8.92 -3.55 -11.47
C ASN A 93 -8.98 -4.86 -10.66
N PHE A 94 -8.45 -4.88 -9.43
CA PHE A 94 -8.59 -6.02 -8.53
C PHE A 94 -10.05 -6.24 -8.10
N ALA A 95 -10.77 -5.16 -7.75
CA ALA A 95 -12.16 -5.25 -7.35
C ALA A 95 -13.07 -5.80 -8.48
N LEU A 96 -12.83 -5.38 -9.73
CA LEU A 96 -13.54 -5.90 -10.90
C LEU A 96 -13.34 -7.41 -11.13
N LEU A 97 -12.22 -7.95 -10.66
CA LEU A 97 -11.92 -9.38 -10.70
C LEU A 97 -12.45 -10.14 -9.47
N GLY A 98 -13.04 -9.43 -8.48
CA GLY A 98 -13.62 -10.02 -7.28
C GLY A 98 -12.68 -10.17 -6.08
N TYR A 99 -11.48 -9.57 -6.12
CA TYR A 99 -10.57 -9.58 -4.97
C TYR A 99 -11.06 -8.63 -3.87
N GLN A 100 -10.80 -9.00 -2.62
CA GLN A 100 -10.80 -8.03 -1.52
C GLN A 100 -9.54 -7.19 -1.64
N VAL A 101 -9.69 -5.88 -1.82
CA VAL A 101 -8.57 -4.99 -2.07
C VAL A 101 -8.68 -3.69 -1.29
N LYS A 102 -7.54 -3.22 -0.78
CA LYS A 102 -7.36 -1.89 -0.20
C LYS A 102 -6.30 -1.09 -0.94
N GLU A 103 -6.47 0.23 -0.98
CA GLU A 103 -5.42 1.17 -1.39
C GLU A 103 -4.57 1.57 -0.19
N MET A 104 -3.23 1.47 -0.33
CA MET A 104 -2.29 2.00 0.65
C MET A 104 -2.10 3.50 0.43
N ILE A 105 -2.77 4.32 1.24
CA ILE A 105 -2.68 5.78 1.16
C ILE A 105 -1.28 6.25 1.56
N GLY A 106 -0.85 7.38 1.00
CA GLY A 106 0.53 7.86 1.14
C GLY A 106 1.55 7.14 0.25
N GLY A 107 1.24 5.92 -0.21
CA GLY A 107 2.02 5.17 -1.19
C GLY A 107 3.47 4.91 -0.77
N PHE A 108 4.33 4.67 -1.76
CA PHE A 108 5.76 4.43 -1.55
C PHE A 108 6.48 5.64 -0.92
N GLU A 109 6.00 6.85 -1.18
CA GLU A 109 6.54 8.09 -0.61
C GLU A 109 6.47 8.05 0.91
N TYR A 110 5.28 7.90 1.50
CA TYR A 110 5.13 7.91 2.95
C TYR A 110 5.74 6.66 3.58
N TRP A 111 5.65 5.50 2.94
CA TRP A 111 6.37 4.30 3.38
C TRP A 111 7.87 4.58 3.59
N ALA A 112 8.49 5.23 2.60
CA ALA A 112 9.91 5.55 2.65
C ALA A 112 10.24 6.65 3.68
N ARG A 113 9.37 7.65 3.81
CA ARG A 113 9.53 8.79 4.72
C ARG A 113 9.33 8.38 6.19
N GLU A 114 8.49 7.38 6.45
CA GLU A 114 8.36 6.76 7.78
C GLU A 114 9.56 5.85 8.15
N GLY A 115 10.47 5.61 7.19
CA GLY A 115 11.70 4.84 7.41
C GLY A 115 11.51 3.32 7.35
N TYR A 116 10.40 2.86 6.79
CA TYR A 116 10.13 1.42 6.67
C TYR A 116 11.03 0.73 5.63
N PRO A 117 11.16 -0.61 5.69
CA PRO A 117 12.08 -1.35 4.83
C PRO A 117 11.81 -1.16 3.32
N VAL A 118 12.84 -0.69 2.61
CA VAL A 118 12.86 -0.56 1.14
C VAL A 118 13.97 -1.45 0.58
N VAL A 119 13.75 -2.02 -0.61
CA VAL A 119 14.74 -2.85 -1.33
C VAL A 119 14.85 -2.45 -2.80
N THR A 120 15.99 -2.74 -3.40
CA THR A 120 16.24 -2.78 -4.86
C THR A 120 16.81 -4.14 -5.24
N ASP A 121 17.19 -4.33 -6.50
CA ASP A 121 17.92 -5.53 -6.92
C ASP A 121 19.32 -5.62 -6.27
N ALA A 122 19.87 -4.50 -5.80
CA ALA A 122 21.14 -4.45 -5.09
C ALA A 122 21.02 -4.76 -3.59
N GLY A 123 19.81 -4.92 -3.07
CA GLY A 123 19.55 -5.24 -1.66
C GLY A 123 18.79 -4.15 -0.89
N PRO A 124 18.86 -4.17 0.45
CA PRO A 124 18.17 -3.20 1.30
C PRO A 124 18.67 -1.77 1.09
N VAL A 125 17.74 -0.81 1.07
CA VAL A 125 18.01 0.63 1.01
C VAL A 125 17.66 1.24 2.36
N LEU A 126 18.66 1.75 3.07
CA LEU A 126 18.45 2.50 4.30
C LEU A 126 17.94 3.91 3.96
N ARG A 127 16.85 4.33 4.61
CA ARG A 127 16.33 5.69 4.53
C ARG A 127 16.13 6.23 5.94
N GLU A 128 16.49 7.49 6.14
CA GLU A 128 16.22 8.19 7.39
C GLU A 128 14.74 8.54 7.49
N LYS A 129 14.24 8.53 8.72
CA LYS A 129 12.90 9.00 9.05
C LYS A 129 12.76 10.49 8.74
N ASP A 130 11.73 10.87 8.01
CA ASP A 130 11.35 12.26 7.79
C ASP A 130 10.56 12.77 9.01
N PRO A 131 11.06 13.82 9.71
CA PRO A 131 10.41 14.38 10.89
C PRO A 131 9.00 14.96 10.62
N LEU A 132 8.62 15.18 9.36
CA LEU A 132 7.27 15.62 8.98
C LEU A 132 6.25 14.48 9.00
N THR A 133 6.70 13.22 8.95
CA THR A 133 5.83 12.05 8.80
C THR A 133 5.88 11.10 9.98
N VAL A 134 6.97 11.12 10.76
CA VAL A 134 7.14 10.23 11.91
C VAL A 134 8.03 10.87 12.99
N PRO A 135 7.80 10.61 14.28
CA PRO A 135 8.74 11.03 15.32
C PRO A 135 10.09 10.32 15.17
N VAL A 136 11.16 11.07 14.91
CA VAL A 136 12.50 10.53 14.61
C VAL A 136 13.11 9.73 15.76
N ASN A 137 12.77 10.10 17.00
CA ASN A 137 13.30 9.45 18.21
C ASN A 137 12.36 8.37 18.80
N SER A 138 11.21 8.12 18.17
CA SER A 138 10.26 7.09 18.62
C SER A 138 10.53 5.76 17.92
N PRO A 139 10.46 4.62 18.63
CA PRO A 139 10.54 3.30 18.00
C PRO A 139 9.28 2.96 17.19
N THR A 140 8.15 3.62 17.44
CA THR A 140 6.86 3.37 16.76
C THR A 140 6.34 4.63 16.08
N CYS A 141 5.47 4.46 15.08
CA CYS A 141 4.56 5.52 14.66
C CYS A 141 3.61 5.83 15.83
N ASP A 142 3.49 7.12 16.16
CA ASP A 142 2.71 7.64 17.30
C ASP A 142 1.35 8.14 16.78
N CYS A 143 0.63 7.27 16.06
CA CYS A 143 -0.64 7.55 15.40
C CYS A 143 -1.61 6.37 15.52
#